data_AF-A0A2H6FT19-F1
#
_entry.id   AF-A0A2H6FT19-F1
#
_cell.length_a   1.000
_cell.length_b   1.000
_cell.length_c   1.000
_cell.angle_alpha   90.00
_cell.angle_beta   90.00
_cell.angle_gamma   90.00
#
_symmetry.space_group_name_H-M   'P 1'
#
loop_
_entity.id
_entity.type
_entity.pdbx_description
1 polymer ?
#
loop_
_entity_poly.entity_id
_entity_poly.type
_entity_poly.pdbx_seq_one_letter_code
_entity_poly.pdbx_strand_id
1 'polypeptide(L)'
;MKLLSFDIEISDVFELGRHEDMEKYAPFHISVGATAIHNGEERVWYSNDKEGRPALNLTLERAHDLLEYLGEMQQKGFVVCAWNGLGFDLKWIGHQANDMALAARIALKSYDPMFQFFNQAGFPVGLGKVAEGMGIQQEKLMDGADAPKQWRAGNHKEVMDYCLGDCQMTNLIVRAIQESREVRWVTASGRVRTEPMPQLKPVQQVVNEPVADQSWMDTPIPKTKFYKWLQEAAGTKT
;
A
#
# COMPACT_ATOMS: atom_id res chain seq x y z
N MET A 1 3.04 -20.54 0.72
CA MET A 1 2.73 -19.40 1.61
C MET A 1 1.31 -18.96 1.34
N LYS A 2 0.51 -18.70 2.37
CA LYS A 2 -0.81 -18.07 2.19
C LYS A 2 -0.58 -16.58 2.05
N LEU A 3 -0.93 -16.01 0.90
CA LEU A 3 -0.61 -14.63 0.57
C LEU A 3 -1.90 -13.87 0.34
N LEU A 4 -2.02 -12.72 1.00
CA LEU A 4 -3.09 -11.76 0.80
C LEU A 4 -2.48 -10.38 0.61
N SER A 5 -2.85 -9.72 -0.48
CA SER A 5 -2.54 -8.31 -0.70
C SER A 5 -3.76 -7.44 -0.41
N PHE A 6 -3.50 -6.18 -0.13
CA PHE A 6 -4.53 -5.14 -0.01
C PHE A 6 -3.99 -3.82 -0.56
N ASP A 7 -4.91 -2.94 -0.90
CA ASP A 7 -4.65 -1.61 -1.48
C ASP A 7 -5.86 -0.70 -1.22
N ILE A 8 -5.66 0.62 -1.26
CA ILE A 8 -6.74 1.62 -1.16
C ILE A 8 -6.59 2.74 -2.20
N GLU A 9 -7.72 3.32 -2.55
CA GLU A 9 -7.79 4.58 -3.28
C GLU A 9 -8.44 5.67 -2.43
N ILE A 10 -7.93 6.90 -2.55
CA ILE A 10 -8.50 8.05 -1.84
C ILE A 10 -9.60 8.73 -2.68
N SER A 11 -10.42 9.56 -2.05
CA SER A 11 -11.45 10.36 -2.73
C SER A 11 -11.07 11.84 -2.87
N ASP A 12 -9.97 12.25 -2.25
CA ASP A 12 -9.48 13.64 -2.25
C ASP A 12 -8.80 13.96 -3.58
N VAL A 13 -9.17 15.11 -4.18
CA VAL A 13 -8.58 15.61 -5.42
C VAL A 13 -7.72 16.82 -5.12
N PHE A 14 -6.43 16.74 -5.45
CA PHE A 14 -5.47 17.83 -5.32
C PHE A 14 -4.40 17.71 -6.39
N GLU A 15 -3.72 18.82 -6.67
CA GLU A 15 -2.60 18.89 -7.60
C GLU A 15 -1.31 19.02 -6.79
N LEU A 16 -0.30 18.20 -7.10
CA LEU A 16 0.99 18.24 -6.41
C LEU A 16 2.00 19.06 -7.19
N GLY A 17 2.64 20.02 -6.53
CA GLY A 17 3.84 20.66 -7.03
C GLY A 17 5.01 19.66 -7.17
N ARG A 18 6.03 20.05 -7.95
CA ARG A 18 7.25 19.24 -8.09
C ARG A 18 7.91 19.06 -6.72
N HIS A 19 8.06 17.81 -6.29
CA HIS A 19 8.59 17.43 -4.96
C HIS A 19 7.73 17.88 -3.76
N GLU A 20 6.48 18.30 -3.98
CA GLU A 20 5.57 18.62 -2.88
C GLU A 20 5.15 17.35 -2.14
N ASP A 21 5.15 17.43 -0.81
CA ASP A 21 4.69 16.34 0.03
C ASP A 21 3.15 16.31 0.04
N MET A 22 2.57 15.21 -0.43
CA MET A 22 1.11 15.06 -0.47
C MET A 22 0.47 15.12 0.91
N GLU A 23 1.20 14.76 1.98
CA GLU A 23 0.68 14.81 3.35
C GLU A 23 0.27 16.22 3.80
N LYS A 24 0.64 17.27 3.06
CA LYS A 24 0.10 18.63 3.26
C LYS A 24 -1.43 18.69 3.12
N TYR A 25 -2.02 17.78 2.36
CA TYR A 25 -3.47 17.71 2.11
C TYR A 25 -4.19 16.71 3.03
N ALA A 26 -3.46 16.09 3.97
CA ALA A 26 -4.04 15.19 4.96
C ALA A 26 -5.01 15.91 5.93
N PRO A 27 -5.94 15.18 6.56
CA PRO A 27 -6.17 13.73 6.43
C PRO A 27 -6.90 13.35 5.14
N PHE A 28 -6.60 12.16 4.62
CA PHE A 28 -7.27 11.62 3.45
C PHE A 28 -8.49 10.78 3.81
N HIS A 29 -9.44 10.76 2.88
CA HIS A 29 -10.64 9.94 2.88
C HIS A 29 -10.48 8.83 1.86
N ILE A 30 -10.91 7.63 2.23
CA ILE A 30 -10.80 6.45 1.36
C ILE A 30 -12.05 6.34 0.52
N SER A 31 -11.94 6.25 -0.80
CA SER A 31 -13.07 5.97 -1.69
C SER A 31 -13.41 4.48 -1.72
N VAL A 32 -12.39 3.65 -1.94
CA VAL A 32 -12.48 2.20 -2.05
C VAL A 32 -11.20 1.54 -1.53
N GLY A 33 -11.32 0.32 -1.01
CA GLY A 33 -10.17 -0.57 -0.81
C GLY A 33 -10.38 -1.90 -1.52
N ALA A 34 -9.32 -2.67 -1.69
CA ALA A 34 -9.38 -4.02 -2.23
C ALA A 34 -8.51 -4.97 -1.41
N THR A 35 -8.85 -6.26 -1.46
CA THR A 35 -8.01 -7.33 -0.93
C THR A 35 -8.05 -8.52 -1.89
N ALA A 36 -6.91 -9.14 -2.16
CA ALA A 36 -6.82 -10.32 -3.02
C ALA A 36 -5.99 -11.42 -2.36
N ILE A 37 -6.58 -12.59 -2.17
CA ILE A 37 -5.84 -13.81 -1.85
C ILE A 37 -5.25 -14.36 -3.15
N HIS A 38 -3.95 -14.66 -3.16
CA HIS A 38 -3.32 -15.26 -4.34
C HIS A 38 -3.99 -16.60 -4.70
N ASN A 39 -4.52 -16.70 -5.92
CA ASN A 39 -5.33 -17.83 -6.43
C ASN A 39 -6.55 -18.15 -5.55
N GLY A 40 -7.17 -17.14 -4.94
CA GLY A 40 -8.27 -17.32 -4.02
C GLY A 40 -9.31 -16.21 -4.13
N GLU A 41 -9.92 -15.90 -2.98
CA GLU A 41 -10.98 -14.92 -2.89
C GLU A 41 -10.45 -13.48 -3.07
N GLU A 42 -11.25 -12.69 -3.78
CA GLU A 42 -11.04 -11.26 -4.00
C GLU A 42 -12.21 -10.49 -3.40
N ARG A 43 -11.93 -9.35 -2.79
CA ARG A 43 -12.96 -8.49 -2.18
C ARG A 43 -12.67 -7.03 -2.49
N VAL A 44 -13.74 -6.30 -2.77
CA VAL A 44 -13.73 -4.85 -2.90
C VAL A 44 -14.52 -4.27 -1.72
N TRP A 45 -13.94 -3.25 -1.09
CA TRP A 45 -14.44 -2.60 0.11
C TRP A 45 -14.88 -1.20 -0.29
N TYR A 46 -16.20 -0.98 -0.37
CA TYR A 46 -16.80 0.33 -0.58
C TYR A 46 -18.06 0.46 0.27
N SER A 47 -18.47 1.69 0.52
CA SER A 47 -19.75 1.98 1.19
C SER A 47 -20.79 2.39 0.17
N ASN A 48 -22.06 2.21 0.51
CA ASN A 48 -23.17 2.68 -0.32
C ASN A 48 -23.76 3.98 0.25
N ASP A 49 -24.24 4.85 -0.63
CA ASP A 49 -25.09 5.99 -0.28
C ASP A 49 -26.52 5.52 0.05
N LYS A 50 -27.40 6.47 0.37
CA LYS A 50 -28.81 6.18 0.73
C LYS A 50 -29.60 5.58 -0.43
N GLU A 51 -29.13 5.77 -1.66
CA GLU A 51 -29.72 5.28 -2.90
C GLU A 51 -29.13 3.92 -3.33
N GLY A 52 -28.19 3.36 -2.56
CA GLY A 52 -27.55 2.07 -2.85
C GLY A 52 -26.41 2.13 -3.88
N ARG A 53 -25.93 3.32 -4.24
CA ARG A 53 -24.78 3.52 -5.15
C ARG A 53 -23.49 3.64 -4.34
N PRO A 54 -22.30 3.42 -4.93
CA PRO A 54 -21.05 3.66 -4.23
C PRO A 54 -20.99 5.10 -3.67
N ALA A 55 -20.71 5.21 -2.38
CA ALA A 55 -20.54 6.47 -1.67
C ALA A 55 -19.18 7.09 -2.01
N LEU A 56 -19.04 8.40 -1.77
CA LEU A 56 -17.78 9.11 -1.99
C LEU A 56 -16.64 8.52 -1.14
N ASN A 57 -16.95 8.13 0.09
CA ASN A 57 -16.00 7.64 1.08
C ASN A 57 -16.47 6.33 1.70
N LEU A 58 -15.53 5.52 2.18
CA LEU A 58 -15.77 4.49 3.18
C LEU A 58 -16.38 5.11 4.43
N THR A 59 -17.42 4.45 4.93
CA THR A 59 -17.93 4.66 6.29
C THR A 59 -16.93 4.14 7.31
N LEU A 60 -16.97 4.69 8.53
CA LEU A 60 -16.16 4.22 9.67
C LEU A 60 -16.28 2.70 9.87
N GLU A 61 -17.52 2.18 9.89
CA GLU A 61 -17.79 0.73 10.04
C GLU A 61 -17.10 -0.10 8.95
N ARG A 62 -17.29 0.27 7.68
CA ARG A 62 -16.64 -0.43 6.56
C ARG A 62 -15.11 -0.39 6.60
N ALA A 63 -14.51 0.72 7.03
CA ALA A 63 -13.06 0.81 7.20
C ALA A 63 -12.57 -0.05 8.37
N HIS A 64 -13.35 -0.12 9.45
CA HIS A 64 -13.07 -1.01 10.58
C HIS A 64 -13.19 -2.49 10.17
N ASP A 65 -14.22 -2.88 9.43
CA ASP A 65 -14.38 -4.25 8.88
C ASP A 65 -13.16 -4.67 8.06
N LEU A 66 -12.62 -3.75 7.24
CA LEU A 66 -11.41 -3.99 6.47
C LEU A 66 -10.21 -4.26 7.39
N LEU A 67 -10.00 -3.45 8.44
CA LEU A 67 -8.91 -3.71 9.41
C LEU A 67 -9.09 -5.06 10.12
N GLU A 68 -10.28 -5.36 10.61
CA GLU A 68 -10.57 -6.62 11.27
C GLU A 68 -10.28 -7.80 10.35
N TYR A 69 -10.72 -7.72 9.09
CA TYR A 69 -10.42 -8.73 8.08
C TYR A 69 -8.91 -8.92 7.89
N LEU A 70 -8.13 -7.84 7.74
CA LEU A 70 -6.67 -7.94 7.62
C LEU A 70 -6.05 -8.59 8.87
N GLY A 71 -6.51 -8.21 10.06
CA GLY A 71 -6.09 -8.79 11.33
C GLY A 71 -6.43 -10.29 11.47
N GLU A 72 -7.63 -10.69 11.05
CA GLU A 72 -8.03 -12.10 11.01
C GLU A 72 -7.18 -12.91 10.04
N MET A 73 -6.86 -12.35 8.88
CA MET A 73 -6.05 -13.04 7.88
C MET A 73 -4.62 -13.25 8.39
N GLN A 74 -4.04 -12.29 9.12
CA GLN A 74 -2.78 -12.51 9.85
C GLN A 74 -2.90 -13.66 10.86
N GLN A 75 -3.99 -13.73 11.63
CA GLN A 75 -4.21 -14.83 12.60
C GLN A 75 -4.37 -16.20 11.91
N LYS A 76 -4.95 -16.23 10.71
CA LYS A 76 -5.08 -17.44 9.86
C LYS A 76 -3.75 -17.84 9.18
N GLY A 77 -2.67 -17.11 9.46
CA GLY A 77 -1.32 -17.38 8.95
C GLY A 77 -1.08 -16.88 7.54
N PHE A 78 -1.85 -15.90 7.06
CA PHE A 78 -1.56 -15.21 5.81
C PHE A 78 -0.42 -14.21 6.01
N VAL A 79 0.46 -14.15 5.02
CA VAL A 79 1.32 -13.00 4.76
C VAL A 79 0.43 -11.93 4.17
N VAL A 80 0.09 -10.94 5.00
CA VAL A 80 -0.69 -9.76 4.62
C VAL A 80 0.29 -8.70 4.15
N CYS A 81 0.18 -8.26 2.90
CA CYS A 81 1.12 -7.34 2.28
C CYS A 81 0.45 -6.24 1.47
N ALA A 82 1.16 -5.14 1.29
CA ALA A 82 0.77 -4.04 0.41
C ALA A 82 2.04 -3.36 -0.11
N TRP A 83 1.92 -2.61 -1.20
CA TRP A 83 3.05 -1.86 -1.76
C TRP A 83 3.02 -0.43 -1.23
N ASN A 84 3.89 -0.09 -0.27
CA ASN A 84 3.80 1.14 0.53
C ASN A 84 2.63 1.17 1.55
N GLY A 85 2.09 0.00 1.90
CA GLY A 85 0.99 -0.11 2.87
C GLY A 85 1.32 0.39 4.27
N LEU A 86 2.59 0.37 4.67
CA LEU A 86 3.02 0.97 5.92
C LEU A 86 2.95 2.50 5.88
N GLY A 87 3.45 3.10 4.80
CA GLY A 87 3.55 4.55 4.68
C GLY A 87 2.22 5.22 4.33
N PHE A 88 1.26 4.45 3.78
CA PHE A 88 0.04 5.01 3.21
C PHE A 88 -1.21 4.25 3.66
N ASP A 89 -1.45 3.04 3.17
CA ASP A 89 -2.74 2.36 3.25
C ASP A 89 -3.22 2.17 4.69
N LEU A 90 -2.43 1.50 5.54
CA LEU A 90 -2.85 1.19 6.91
C LEU A 90 -3.01 2.44 7.77
N LYS A 91 -2.23 3.49 7.50
CA LYS A 91 -2.37 4.79 8.18
C LYS A 91 -3.75 5.38 7.90
N TRP A 92 -4.17 5.41 6.63
CA TRP A 92 -5.45 6.01 6.25
C TRP A 92 -6.64 5.12 6.56
N ILE A 93 -6.51 3.79 6.48
CA ILE A 93 -7.56 2.88 6.93
C ILE A 93 -7.75 3.07 8.45
N GLY A 94 -6.67 3.12 9.23
CA GLY A 94 -6.72 3.40 10.67
C GLY A 94 -7.42 4.73 11.00
N HIS A 95 -7.09 5.78 10.25
CA HIS A 95 -7.71 7.10 10.41
C HIS A 95 -9.21 7.06 10.08
N GLN A 96 -9.59 6.47 8.94
CA GLN A 96 -10.98 6.38 8.48
C GLN A 96 -11.84 5.50 9.40
N ALA A 97 -11.24 4.44 9.97
CA ALA A 97 -11.87 3.54 10.95
C ALA A 97 -11.90 4.12 12.38
N ASN A 98 -11.18 5.22 12.63
CA ASN A 98 -10.93 5.75 13.97
C ASN A 98 -10.32 4.70 14.93
N ASP A 99 -9.46 3.81 14.41
CA ASP A 99 -8.75 2.79 15.18
C ASP A 99 -7.29 2.67 14.74
N MET A 100 -6.52 3.72 15.06
CA MET A 100 -5.09 3.77 14.80
C MET A 100 -4.31 2.68 15.55
N ALA A 101 -4.83 2.20 16.69
CA ALA A 101 -4.18 1.17 17.50
C ALA A 101 -4.26 -0.20 16.83
N LEU A 102 -5.42 -0.60 16.31
CA LEU A 102 -5.57 -1.81 15.50
C LEU A 102 -4.75 -1.72 14.21
N ALA A 103 -4.83 -0.59 13.50
CA ALA A 103 -4.04 -0.38 12.28
C ALA A 103 -2.53 -0.52 12.53
N ALA A 104 -2.00 0.08 13.61
CA ALA A 104 -0.59 -0.04 13.97
C ALA A 104 -0.18 -1.48 14.30
N ARG A 105 -1.03 -2.24 15.01
CA ARG A 105 -0.78 -3.66 15.31
C ARG A 105 -0.73 -4.51 14.05
N ILE A 106 -1.63 -4.27 13.10
CA ILE A 106 -1.66 -4.96 11.81
C ILE A 106 -0.42 -4.59 11.01
N ALA A 107 -0.09 -3.29 10.93
CA ALA A 107 1.05 -2.78 10.18
C ALA A 107 2.36 -3.43 10.62
N LEU A 108 2.65 -3.51 11.92
CA LEU A 108 3.86 -4.12 12.44
C LEU A 108 4.07 -5.59 12.01
N LYS A 109 2.98 -6.33 11.84
CA LYS A 109 3.00 -7.75 11.41
C LYS A 109 2.83 -7.94 9.90
N SER A 110 2.48 -6.87 9.19
CA SER A 110 2.35 -6.88 7.74
C SER A 110 3.72 -6.91 7.05
N TYR A 111 3.70 -7.15 5.74
CA TYR A 111 4.88 -7.16 4.89
C TYR A 111 4.76 -6.06 3.84
N ASP A 112 5.73 -5.17 3.79
CA ASP A 112 5.77 -4.08 2.81
C ASP A 112 7.09 -4.18 2.01
N PRO A 113 7.08 -4.88 0.85
CA PRO A 113 8.29 -5.09 0.06
C PRO A 113 8.90 -3.78 -0.46
N MET A 114 8.07 -2.76 -0.70
CA MET A 114 8.53 -1.44 -1.12
C MET A 114 9.30 -0.78 0.03
N PHE A 115 8.76 -0.80 1.25
CA PHE A 115 9.46 -0.26 2.42
C PHE A 115 10.75 -1.05 2.73
N GLN A 116 10.74 -2.38 2.57
CA GLN A 116 11.95 -3.18 2.70
C GLN A 116 13.01 -2.79 1.67
N PHE A 117 12.62 -2.65 0.40
CA PHE A 117 13.50 -2.16 -0.66
C PHE A 117 14.03 -0.75 -0.35
N PHE A 118 13.15 0.18 0.05
CA PHE A 118 13.54 1.53 0.45
C PHE A 118 14.60 1.50 1.56
N ASN A 119 14.44 0.63 2.57
CA ASN A 119 15.40 0.51 3.65
C ASN A 119 16.78 0.02 3.16
N GLN A 120 16.84 -0.78 2.09
CA GLN A 120 18.07 -1.32 1.49
C GLN A 120 18.72 -0.36 0.48
N ALA A 121 17.91 0.29 -0.36
CA ALA A 121 18.38 1.09 -1.50
C ALA A 121 18.35 2.60 -1.26
N GLY A 122 17.62 3.06 -0.24
CA GLY A 122 17.48 4.46 0.14
C GLY A 122 16.42 5.25 -0.65
N PHE A 123 15.76 4.66 -1.64
CA PHE A 123 14.69 5.31 -2.43
C PHE A 123 13.51 4.38 -2.64
N PRO A 124 12.28 4.90 -2.78
CA PRO A 124 11.12 4.09 -3.10
C PRO A 124 11.12 3.72 -4.58
N VAL A 125 10.46 2.62 -4.92
CA VAL A 125 10.24 2.22 -6.31
C VAL A 125 8.76 1.91 -6.52
N GLY A 126 8.22 2.33 -7.67
CA GLY A 126 6.81 2.15 -7.99
C GLY A 126 6.46 0.71 -8.37
N LEU A 127 5.26 0.28 -7.99
CA LEU A 127 4.72 -1.07 -8.23
C LEU A 127 4.87 -1.49 -9.70
N GLY A 128 4.38 -0.66 -10.63
CA GLY A 128 4.46 -0.94 -12.07
C GLY A 128 5.89 -1.07 -12.61
N LYS A 129 6.87 -0.34 -12.04
CA LYS A 129 8.28 -0.48 -12.44
C LYS A 129 8.91 -1.77 -11.96
N VAL A 130 8.45 -2.30 -10.83
CA VAL A 130 8.84 -3.60 -10.34
C VAL A 130 8.18 -4.70 -11.15
N ALA A 131 6.88 -4.61 -11.42
CA ALA A 131 6.18 -5.55 -12.30
C ALA A 131 6.88 -5.67 -13.67
N GLU A 132 7.17 -4.54 -14.31
CA GLU A 132 7.92 -4.47 -15.57
C GLU A 132 9.30 -5.15 -15.45
N GLY A 133 10.08 -4.81 -14.42
CA GLY A 133 11.41 -5.38 -14.20
C GLY A 133 11.42 -6.88 -13.87
N MET A 134 10.32 -7.38 -13.32
CA MET A 134 10.12 -8.80 -13.00
C MET A 134 9.42 -9.57 -14.12
N GLY A 135 9.09 -8.92 -15.24
CA GLY A 135 8.42 -9.55 -16.39
C GLY A 135 6.96 -9.93 -16.12
N ILE A 136 6.31 -9.26 -15.16
CA ILE A 136 4.90 -9.45 -14.82
C ILE A 136 4.08 -8.55 -15.75
N GLN A 137 3.27 -9.17 -16.61
CA GLN A 137 2.40 -8.45 -17.53
C GLN A 137 1.02 -8.25 -16.91
N GLN A 138 0.59 -6.99 -16.83
CA GLN A 138 -0.78 -6.60 -16.52
C GLN A 138 -1.10 -5.33 -17.31
N GLU A 139 -2.31 -5.23 -17.82
CA GLU A 139 -2.76 -4.02 -18.52
C GLU A 139 -2.82 -2.85 -17.53
N LYS A 140 -2.25 -1.70 -17.89
CA LYS A 140 -2.40 -0.48 -17.08
C LYS A 140 -3.86 -0.02 -17.17
N LEU A 141 -4.62 -0.20 -16.09
CA LEU A 141 -6.03 0.16 -16.04
C LEU A 141 -6.23 1.68 -15.88
N MET A 142 -5.40 2.34 -15.05
CA MET A 142 -5.38 3.81 -14.91
C MET A 142 -4.07 4.30 -14.28
N ASP A 143 -3.95 5.62 -14.14
CA ASP A 143 -2.95 6.26 -13.27
C ASP A 143 -3.57 6.52 -11.89
N GLY A 144 -2.86 6.19 -10.81
CA GLY A 144 -3.39 6.37 -9.45
C GLY A 144 -3.77 7.83 -9.13
N ALA A 145 -3.10 8.81 -9.73
CA ALA A 145 -3.48 10.22 -9.58
C ALA A 145 -4.85 10.56 -10.18
N ASP A 146 -5.35 9.73 -11.11
CA ASP A 146 -6.65 9.90 -11.73
C ASP A 146 -7.76 9.17 -10.95
N ALA A 147 -7.45 8.20 -10.09
CA ALA A 147 -8.44 7.41 -9.36
C ALA A 147 -9.44 8.27 -8.55
N PRO A 148 -9.04 9.31 -7.79
CA PRO A 148 -9.99 10.19 -7.09
C PRO A 148 -10.88 10.99 -8.05
N LYS A 149 -10.34 11.39 -9.22
CA LYS A 149 -11.08 12.11 -10.27
C LYS A 149 -12.11 11.18 -10.92
N GLN A 150 -11.73 9.95 -11.25
CA GLN A 150 -12.60 8.93 -11.84
C GLN A 150 -13.71 8.49 -10.88
N TRP A 151 -13.38 8.31 -9.59
CA TRP A 151 -14.38 7.98 -8.57
C TRP A 151 -15.46 9.06 -8.50
N ARG A 152 -15.07 10.33 -8.42
CA ARG A 152 -16.02 11.46 -8.40
C ARG A 152 -16.81 11.62 -9.70
N ALA A 153 -16.26 11.19 -10.82
CA ALA A 153 -16.94 11.18 -12.12
C ALA A 153 -17.99 10.05 -12.24
N GLY A 154 -18.08 9.15 -11.26
CA GLY A 154 -19.00 8.01 -11.27
C GLY A 154 -18.45 6.76 -11.95
N ASN A 155 -17.19 6.77 -12.37
CA ASN A 155 -16.50 5.63 -12.99
C ASN A 155 -16.02 4.62 -11.93
N HIS A 156 -16.89 4.31 -10.96
CA HIS A 156 -16.54 3.54 -9.77
C HIS A 156 -16.01 2.15 -10.11
N LYS A 157 -16.58 1.48 -11.11
CA LYS A 157 -16.14 0.13 -11.51
C LYS A 157 -14.68 0.13 -11.97
N GLU A 158 -14.27 1.14 -12.74
CA GLU A 158 -12.90 1.24 -13.23
C GLU A 158 -11.91 1.39 -12.07
N VAL A 159 -12.27 2.20 -11.06
CA VAL A 159 -11.43 2.40 -9.86
C VAL A 159 -11.40 1.13 -8.99
N MET A 160 -12.52 0.42 -8.85
CA MET A 160 -12.58 -0.86 -8.15
C MET A 160 -11.71 -1.92 -8.82
N ASP A 161 -11.80 -2.04 -10.15
CA ASP A 161 -11.01 -2.98 -10.94
C ASP A 161 -9.51 -2.62 -10.88
N TYR A 162 -9.18 -1.32 -10.87
CA TYR A 162 -7.81 -0.83 -10.71
C TYR A 162 -7.21 -1.18 -9.34
N CYS A 163 -7.88 -0.81 -8.25
CA CYS A 163 -7.42 -1.10 -6.88
C CYS A 163 -7.27 -2.62 -6.64
N LEU A 164 -8.20 -3.42 -7.17
CA LEU A 164 -8.08 -4.88 -7.14
C LEU A 164 -6.91 -5.38 -8.01
N GLY A 165 -6.67 -4.76 -9.17
CA GLY A 165 -5.54 -5.02 -10.03
C GLY A 165 -4.19 -4.81 -9.33
N ASP A 166 -4.05 -3.73 -8.55
CA ASP A 166 -2.83 -3.43 -7.79
C ASP A 166 -2.62 -4.44 -6.64
N CYS A 167 -3.69 -4.95 -6.03
CA CYS A 167 -3.62 -6.10 -5.12
C CYS A 167 -3.08 -7.35 -5.84
N GLN A 168 -3.64 -7.71 -6.99
CA GLN A 168 -3.20 -8.88 -7.75
C GLN A 168 -1.73 -8.75 -8.18
N MET A 169 -1.31 -7.56 -8.64
CA MET A 169 0.06 -7.27 -9.01
C MET A 169 1.02 -7.43 -7.83
N THR A 170 0.64 -6.90 -6.66
CA THR A 170 1.40 -7.03 -5.42
C THR A 170 1.61 -8.49 -5.05
N ASN A 171 0.59 -9.34 -5.22
CA ASN A 171 0.72 -10.78 -4.98
C ASN A 171 1.76 -11.42 -5.92
N LEU A 172 1.70 -11.11 -7.22
CA LEU A 172 2.64 -11.64 -8.21
C LEU A 172 4.08 -11.18 -7.94
N ILE A 173 4.28 -9.91 -7.58
CA ILE A 173 5.59 -9.37 -7.23
C ILE A 173 6.15 -10.06 -5.98
N VAL A 174 5.34 -10.18 -4.92
CA VAL A 174 5.76 -10.86 -3.68
C VAL A 174 6.19 -12.29 -3.95
N ARG A 175 5.42 -13.02 -4.77
CA ARG A 175 5.77 -14.38 -5.22
C ARG A 175 7.09 -14.40 -5.98
N ALA A 176 7.23 -13.51 -6.96
CA ALA A 176 8.44 -13.44 -7.77
C ALA A 176 9.68 -13.11 -6.93
N ILE A 177 9.58 -12.19 -5.96
CA ILE A 177 10.68 -11.85 -5.04
C ILE A 177 11.09 -13.06 -4.22
N GLN A 178 10.14 -13.86 -3.73
CA GLN A 178 10.45 -15.06 -2.95
C GLN A 178 11.14 -16.14 -3.78
N GLU A 179 10.75 -16.29 -5.04
CA GLU A 179 11.31 -17.27 -5.96
C GLU A 179 12.72 -16.87 -6.41
N SER A 180 12.92 -15.59 -6.77
CA SER A 180 14.20 -15.07 -7.27
C SER A 180 15.18 -14.70 -6.15
N ARG A 181 14.68 -14.42 -4.94
CA ARG A 181 15.42 -13.83 -3.80
C ARG A 181 15.97 -12.43 -4.07
N GLU A 182 15.34 -11.71 -4.97
CA GLU A 182 15.71 -10.34 -5.37
C GLU A 182 14.49 -9.58 -5.89
N VAL A 183 14.52 -8.26 -5.75
CA VAL A 183 13.58 -7.38 -6.45
C VAL A 183 14.25 -6.81 -7.68
N ARG A 184 13.52 -6.78 -8.80
CA ARG A 184 13.97 -6.16 -10.05
C ARG A 184 13.06 -5.02 -10.41
N TRP A 185 13.61 -3.95 -10.98
CA TRP A 185 12.80 -2.83 -11.47
C TRP A 185 13.41 -2.20 -12.71
N VAL A 186 12.57 -1.51 -13.47
CA VAL A 186 13.02 -0.68 -14.60
C VAL A 186 13.29 0.75 -14.12
N THR A 187 14.48 1.27 -14.38
CA THR A 187 14.85 2.67 -14.08
C THR A 187 14.15 3.65 -15.02
N ALA A 188 14.18 4.95 -14.68
CA ALA A 188 13.71 6.00 -15.59
C ALA A 188 14.42 5.98 -16.96
N SER A 189 15.67 5.50 -17.02
CA SER A 189 16.43 5.31 -18.26
C SER A 189 16.14 3.99 -19.00
N GLY A 190 15.15 3.22 -18.56
CA GLY A 190 14.74 1.96 -19.20
C GLY A 190 15.65 0.76 -18.92
N ARG A 191 16.56 0.83 -17.93
CA ARG A 191 17.45 -0.28 -17.58
C ARG A 191 16.85 -1.11 -16.46
N VAL A 192 16.95 -2.43 -16.57
CA VAL A 192 16.63 -3.31 -15.45
C VAL A 192 17.75 -3.24 -14.41
N ARG A 193 17.37 -3.05 -13.16
CA ARG A 193 18.23 -3.12 -11.98
C ARG A 193 17.69 -4.15 -11.01
N THR A 194 18.55 -4.60 -10.10
CA THR A 194 18.27 -5.68 -9.16
C THR A 194 18.78 -5.28 -7.78
N GLU A 195 18.06 -5.65 -6.73
CA GLU A 195 18.47 -5.52 -5.33
C GLU A 195 18.22 -6.85 -4.61
N PRO A 196 19.22 -7.42 -3.90
CA PRO A 196 19.02 -8.66 -3.16
C PRO A 196 17.94 -8.53 -2.09
N MET A 197 16.99 -9.46 -2.10
CA MET A 197 15.95 -9.58 -1.08
C MET A 197 15.81 -11.05 -0.69
N PRO A 198 16.76 -11.61 0.10
CA PRO A 198 16.84 -13.04 0.38
C PRO A 198 15.59 -13.62 1.02
N GLN A 199 14.88 -12.78 1.77
CA GLN A 199 13.60 -13.09 2.38
C GLN A 199 12.79 -11.81 2.56
N LEU A 200 11.47 -11.95 2.51
CA LEU A 200 10.55 -10.90 2.94
C LEU A 200 10.51 -10.85 4.47
N LYS A 201 10.54 -9.64 5.01
CA LYS A 201 10.57 -9.39 6.45
C LYS A 201 9.29 -8.66 6.87
N PRO A 202 8.72 -8.97 8.04
CA PRO A 202 7.66 -8.15 8.61
C PRO A 202 8.15 -6.71 8.83
N VAL A 203 7.25 -5.75 8.73
CA VAL A 203 7.53 -4.32 8.98
C VAL A 203 8.26 -4.10 10.30
N GLN A 204 7.84 -4.77 11.38
CA GLN A 204 8.48 -4.63 12.69
C GLN A 204 9.99 -4.96 12.66
N GLN A 205 10.40 -5.91 11.83
CA GLN A 205 11.80 -6.21 11.65
C GLN A 205 12.49 -5.10 10.86
N VAL A 206 11.94 -4.71 9.70
CA VAL A 206 12.54 -3.70 8.82
C VAL A 206 12.70 -2.36 9.53
N VAL A 207 11.75 -1.94 10.37
CA VAL A 207 11.84 -0.69 11.15
C VAL A 207 13.11 -0.63 12.01
N ASN A 208 13.54 -1.77 12.56
CA ASN A 208 14.72 -1.85 13.44
C ASN A 208 16.05 -2.03 12.69
N GLU A 209 16.02 -2.25 11.38
CA GLU A 209 17.23 -2.37 10.56
C GLU A 209 17.85 -1.01 10.25
N PRO A 210 19.18 -0.93 10.07
CA PRO A 210 19.82 0.29 9.60
C PRO A 210 19.27 0.68 8.23
N VAL A 211 19.12 1.99 8.00
CA VAL A 211 18.76 2.53 6.69
C VAL A 211 19.99 2.61 5.79
N ALA A 212 19.79 2.44 4.49
CA ALA A 212 20.81 2.70 3.48
C ALA A 212 21.40 4.11 3.58
N ASP A 213 22.65 4.26 3.13
CA ASP A 213 23.26 5.58 2.99
C ASP A 213 22.54 6.38 1.89
N GLN A 214 21.99 7.52 2.27
CA GLN A 214 21.32 8.48 1.38
C GLN A 214 22.12 9.79 1.22
N SER A 215 23.37 9.86 1.69
CA SER A 215 24.21 11.08 1.65
C SER A 215 24.48 11.61 0.24
N TRP A 216 24.23 10.80 -0.78
CA TRP A 216 24.35 11.12 -2.20
C TRP A 216 23.10 11.77 -2.80
N MET A 217 21.98 11.84 -2.07
CA MET A 217 20.73 12.45 -2.53
C MET A 217 20.62 13.91 -2.10
N ASP A 218 20.14 14.78 -3.00
CA ASP A 218 19.86 16.18 -2.67
C ASP A 218 18.71 16.34 -1.65
N THR A 219 17.67 15.50 -1.79
CA THR A 219 16.47 15.52 -0.93
C THR A 219 16.13 14.09 -0.48
N PRO A 220 16.86 13.54 0.52
CA PRO A 220 16.62 12.19 1.00
C PRO A 220 15.27 12.11 1.72
N ILE A 221 14.52 11.02 1.49
CA ILE A 221 13.30 10.74 2.24
C ILE A 221 13.71 10.09 3.56
N PRO A 222 13.36 10.65 4.73
CA PRO A 222 13.71 10.03 5.99
C PRO A 222 12.88 8.77 6.22
N LYS A 223 13.52 7.67 6.65
CA LYS A 223 12.85 6.40 6.96
C LYS A 223 11.68 6.55 7.94
N THR A 224 11.78 7.49 8.88
CA THR A 224 10.73 7.80 9.85
C THR A 224 9.43 8.27 9.21
N LYS A 225 9.46 8.82 7.98
CA LYS A 225 8.26 9.23 7.24
C LYS A 225 7.24 8.08 7.12
N PHE A 226 7.71 6.85 6.94
CA PHE A 226 6.85 5.68 6.75
C PHE A 226 6.18 5.20 8.04
N TYR A 227 6.84 5.31 9.19
CA TYR A 227 6.40 4.62 10.41
C TYR A 227 6.18 5.52 11.63
N LYS A 228 6.38 6.84 11.52
CA LYS A 228 6.18 7.78 12.64
C LYS A 228 4.76 7.67 13.23
N TRP A 229 3.75 7.48 12.37
CA TRP A 229 2.36 7.33 12.80
C TRP A 229 2.13 6.12 13.73
N LEU A 230 2.97 5.07 13.65
CA LEU A 230 2.92 3.94 14.58
C LEU A 230 3.27 4.37 16.02
N GLN A 231 4.22 5.29 16.17
CA GLN A 231 4.66 5.79 17.47
C GLN A 231 3.59 6.69 18.09
N GLU A 232 2.95 7.52 17.27
CA GLU A 232 1.83 8.36 17.66
C GLU A 232 0.63 7.50 18.10
N ALA A 233 0.31 6.44 17.36
CA ALA A 233 -0.73 5.48 17.72
C ALA A 233 -0.44 4.77 19.06
N ALA A 234 0.82 4.40 19.34
CA ALA A 234 1.22 3.78 20.61
C ALA A 234 1.20 4.75 21.80
N GLY A 235 1.40 6.05 21.57
CA GLY A 235 1.34 7.10 22.58
C GLY A 235 -0.07 7.57 22.93
N THR A 236 -1.06 7.26 22.08
CA THR A 236 -2.46 7.62 22.26
C THR A 236 -3.11 6.61 23.22
N LYS A 237 -2.85 6.76 24.53
CA LYS A 237 -3.66 6.09 25.55
C LYS A 237 -5.07 6.70 25.51
N THR A 238 -6.07 5.88 25.22
CA THR A 238 -7.50 6.18 25.46
C THR A 238 -7.76 6.64 26.87
#